data_AF-B1M4B2-F1
#
_entry.id   AF-B1M4B2-F1
#
_cell.length_a   1.000
_cell.length_b   1.000
_cell.length_c   1.000
_cell.angle_alpha   90.00
_cell.angle_beta   90.00
_cell.angle_gamma   90.00
#
_symmetry.space_group_name_H-M   'P 1'
#
loop_
_entity.id
_entity.type
_entity.pdbx_description
1 polymer ?
#
loop_
_entity_poly.entity_id
_entity_poly.type
_entity_poly.pdbx_seq_one_letter_code
_entity_poly.pdbx_strand_id
1 'polypeptide(L)'
;MAVVRRIGLVVCPDFDFMALAVTSPFVLANKYAGAALYDVRVLAEQGGRVRAGLGPDIATEPLGAPDAFDTILVAAGIGLPETTPGLAGYLRAAARATRRVAGLCLGAFVLADAGLLDGRRATTHWHFAAQFRERYPAARLDIDKIYIADDNIWTSAGMSAAIDLAVGMVERDHGRDLAHRVAHGLVMERRRAGGQAQHSALLEVDARTDRIQSVLAHARRNLRRPLTTEDLAAVACLSPRQFTRLFRAETGVSPAKAIETIRVEAAKLMLEESRLPIEEIAQEAGFANRERMRRAFLRVHGAVPRTIRRAAGPLAVA
;
A
#
# COMPACT_ATOMS: atom_id res chain seq x y z
N MET A 1 27.83 -16.64 -17.40
CA MET A 1 27.58 -15.34 -16.74
C MET A 1 26.10 -15.24 -16.44
N ALA A 2 25.72 -14.77 -15.25
CA ALA A 2 24.31 -14.51 -14.96
C ALA A 2 23.79 -13.42 -15.91
N VAL A 3 22.61 -13.63 -16.51
CA VAL A 3 21.99 -12.64 -17.40
C VAL A 3 21.59 -11.43 -16.55
N VAL A 4 22.10 -10.25 -16.90
CA VAL A 4 21.75 -8.99 -16.23
C VAL A 4 20.32 -8.64 -16.60
N ARG A 5 19.46 -8.48 -15.59
CA ARG A 5 18.04 -8.15 -15.79
C ARG A 5 17.87 -6.65 -15.99
N ARG A 6 17.22 -6.24 -17.07
CA ARG A 6 16.97 -4.82 -17.35
C ARG A 6 15.65 -4.34 -16.74
N ILE A 7 15.69 -3.20 -16.05
CA ILE A 7 14.55 -2.57 -15.39
C ILE A 7 14.33 -1.20 -16.00
N GLY A 8 13.15 -0.96 -16.56
CA GLY A 8 12.70 0.36 -17.00
C GLY A 8 11.76 0.98 -15.97
N LEU A 9 12.19 2.04 -15.30
CA LEU A 9 11.31 2.90 -14.48
C LEU A 9 10.73 3.99 -15.37
N VAL A 10 9.51 3.79 -15.85
CA VAL A 10 8.74 4.78 -16.60
C VAL A 10 8.17 5.81 -15.64
N VAL A 11 8.57 7.07 -15.79
CA VAL A 11 8.03 8.21 -15.06
C VAL A 11 7.06 8.99 -15.94
N CYS A 12 5.86 9.25 -15.43
CA CYS A 12 4.91 10.17 -16.06
C CYS A 12 5.29 11.63 -15.73
N PRO A 13 4.80 12.62 -16.50
CA PRO A 13 4.85 14.02 -16.06
C PRO A 13 4.29 14.18 -14.64
N ASP A 14 4.92 15.03 -13.84
CA ASP A 14 4.57 15.28 -12.44
C ASP A 14 4.71 14.07 -11.50
N PHE A 15 5.52 13.06 -11.88
CA PHE A 15 5.76 11.90 -11.05
C PHE A 15 6.21 12.24 -9.62
N ASP A 16 5.84 11.42 -8.65
CA ASP A 16 6.34 11.53 -7.27
C ASP A 16 7.84 11.24 -7.25
N PHE A 17 8.66 12.21 -6.84
CA PHE A 17 10.12 12.09 -6.80
C PHE A 17 10.61 10.90 -5.96
N MET A 18 9.84 10.49 -4.94
CA MET A 18 10.15 9.29 -4.16
C MET A 18 10.13 8.01 -5.01
N ALA A 19 9.55 8.02 -6.20
CA ALA A 19 9.61 6.91 -7.15
C ALA A 19 11.02 6.52 -7.55
N LEU A 20 11.95 7.47 -7.60
CA LEU A 20 13.35 7.14 -7.90
C LEU A 20 13.97 6.25 -6.82
N ALA A 21 13.49 6.34 -5.57
CA ALA A 21 13.98 5.50 -4.48
C ALA A 21 13.68 4.00 -4.72
N VAL A 22 12.69 3.66 -5.55
CA VAL A 22 12.37 2.26 -5.92
C VAL A 22 13.51 1.56 -6.67
N THR A 23 14.45 2.33 -7.22
CA THR A 23 15.63 1.80 -7.90
C THR A 23 16.68 1.27 -6.90
N SER A 24 16.68 1.78 -5.66
CA SER A 24 17.69 1.49 -4.64
C SER A 24 17.81 0.00 -4.29
N PRO A 25 16.71 -0.77 -4.11
CA PRO A 25 16.79 -2.21 -3.86
C PRO A 25 17.58 -2.97 -4.92
N PHE A 26 17.43 -2.62 -6.21
CA PHE A 26 18.13 -3.27 -7.31
C PHE A 26 19.62 -2.91 -7.34
N VAL A 27 19.95 -1.63 -7.08
CA VAL A 27 21.35 -1.18 -6.99
C VAL A 27 22.05 -1.83 -5.80
N LEU A 28 21.39 -1.95 -4.65
CA LEU A 28 21.92 -2.64 -3.48
C LEU A 28 22.04 -4.15 -3.71
N ALA A 29 21.12 -4.76 -4.47
CA ALA A 29 21.24 -6.17 -4.84
C ALA A 29 22.54 -6.42 -5.61
N ASN A 30 22.88 -5.55 -6.58
CA ASN A 30 24.16 -5.63 -7.28
C ASN A 30 25.35 -5.53 -6.30
N LYS A 31 25.32 -4.53 -5.41
CA LYS A 31 26.36 -4.30 -4.40
C LYS A 31 26.58 -5.51 -3.51
N TYR A 32 25.52 -6.09 -2.95
CA TYR A 32 25.60 -7.22 -2.01
C TYR A 32 25.85 -8.56 -2.69
N ALA A 33 25.55 -8.68 -3.98
CA ALA A 33 25.92 -9.83 -4.78
C ALA A 33 27.37 -9.77 -5.29
N GLY A 34 27.98 -8.58 -5.33
CA GLY A 34 29.30 -8.39 -5.94
C GLY A 34 29.30 -8.58 -7.46
N ALA A 35 28.14 -8.45 -8.11
CA ALA A 35 27.95 -8.67 -9.54
C ALA A 35 26.83 -7.79 -10.10
N ALA A 36 26.85 -7.51 -11.40
CA ALA A 36 25.73 -6.87 -12.08
C ALA A 36 24.57 -7.86 -12.24
N LEU A 37 23.55 -7.75 -11.39
CA LEU A 37 22.31 -8.52 -11.47
C LEU A 37 21.21 -7.74 -12.19
N TYR A 38 21.20 -6.42 -12.01
CA TYR A 38 20.21 -5.50 -12.57
C TYR A 38 20.87 -4.32 -13.29
N ASP A 39 20.28 -3.88 -14.39
CA ASP A 39 20.57 -2.63 -15.11
C ASP A 39 19.30 -1.77 -15.09
N VAL A 40 19.33 -0.65 -14.37
CA VAL A 40 18.14 0.19 -14.13
C VAL A 40 18.20 1.44 -14.98
N ARG A 41 17.13 1.71 -15.73
CA ARG A 41 16.96 2.86 -16.62
C ARG A 41 15.74 3.66 -16.21
N VAL A 42 15.85 4.98 -16.23
CA VAL A 42 14.70 5.88 -16.01
C VAL A 42 14.22 6.36 -17.36
N LEU A 43 12.96 6.06 -17.66
CA LEU A 43 12.35 6.24 -18.96
C LEU A 43 11.19 7.23 -18.90
N ALA A 44 10.93 7.91 -19.99
CA ALA A 44 9.69 8.64 -20.21
C ALA A 44 9.22 8.43 -21.65
N GLU A 45 7.94 8.71 -21.93
CA GLU A 45 7.35 8.42 -23.25
C GLU A 45 8.19 8.95 -24.41
N GLN A 46 8.62 10.22 -24.31
CA GLN A 46 9.49 10.87 -25.30
C GLN A 46 10.94 11.03 -24.83
N GLY A 47 11.26 10.59 -23.60
CA GLY A 47 12.54 10.87 -22.95
C GLY A 47 12.74 12.36 -22.62
N GLY A 48 14.01 12.75 -22.42
CA GLY A 48 14.38 14.13 -22.15
C GLY A 48 14.18 14.53 -20.68
N ARG A 49 14.07 15.84 -20.41
CA ARG A 49 13.85 16.35 -19.06
C ARG A 49 12.38 16.23 -18.69
N VAL A 50 12.10 15.54 -17.58
CA VAL A 50 10.75 15.37 -17.05
C VAL A 50 10.63 16.07 -15.70
N ARG A 51 9.58 16.89 -15.57
CA ARG A 51 9.22 17.58 -14.33
C ARG A 51 8.72 16.57 -13.30
N ALA A 52 9.33 16.59 -12.11
CA ALA A 52 8.80 15.88 -10.95
C ALA A 52 7.69 16.72 -10.29
N GLY A 53 6.68 16.09 -9.70
CA GLY A 53 5.60 16.80 -9.00
C GLY A 53 6.10 17.54 -7.76
N LEU A 54 7.20 17.08 -7.17
CA LEU A 54 7.97 17.74 -6.12
C LEU A 54 9.46 17.51 -6.38
N GLY A 55 10.32 18.46 -6.03
CA GLY A 55 11.77 18.30 -6.23
C GLY A 55 12.25 18.66 -7.65
N PRO A 56 13.49 18.27 -8.01
CA PRO A 56 14.10 18.67 -9.27
C PRO A 56 13.58 17.86 -10.45
N ASP A 57 13.58 18.48 -11.64
CA ASP A 57 13.45 17.75 -12.90
C ASP A 57 14.58 16.72 -13.05
N ILE A 58 14.29 15.65 -13.77
CA ILE A 58 15.27 14.61 -14.06
C ILE A 58 15.41 14.37 -15.56
N ALA A 59 16.60 13.94 -15.98
CA ALA A 59 16.82 13.46 -17.34
C ALA A 59 16.37 12.00 -17.46
N THR A 60 15.72 11.67 -18.58
CA THR A 60 15.16 10.35 -18.87
C THR A 60 15.50 9.91 -20.29
N GLU A 61 15.57 8.60 -20.51
CA GLU A 61 15.67 8.01 -21.83
C GLU A 61 14.26 7.83 -22.44
N PRO A 62 14.08 7.88 -23.77
CA PRO A 62 12.79 7.58 -24.38
C PRO A 62 12.41 6.11 -24.18
N LEU A 63 11.12 5.79 -24.30
CA LEU A 63 10.67 4.39 -24.30
C LEU A 63 11.33 3.63 -25.46
N GLY A 64 12.11 2.60 -25.13
CA GLY A 64 12.69 1.68 -26.09
C GLY A 64 11.73 0.55 -26.49
N ALA A 65 12.26 -0.50 -27.13
CA ALA A 65 11.48 -1.71 -27.39
C ALA A 65 11.07 -2.39 -26.06
N PRO A 66 9.81 -2.82 -25.89
CA PRO A 66 9.37 -3.42 -24.62
C PRO A 66 10.16 -4.66 -24.19
N ASP A 67 10.57 -5.51 -25.13
CA ASP A 67 11.35 -6.73 -24.92
C ASP A 67 12.83 -6.47 -24.55
N ALA A 68 13.29 -5.23 -24.65
CA ALA A 68 14.62 -4.84 -24.17
C ALA A 68 14.71 -4.82 -22.62
N PHE A 69 13.58 -4.97 -21.93
CA PHE A 69 13.47 -4.94 -20.47
C PHE A 69 12.87 -6.22 -19.92
N ASP A 70 13.39 -6.69 -18.78
CA ASP A 70 12.80 -7.78 -18.02
C ASP A 70 11.66 -7.30 -17.12
N THR A 71 11.70 -6.05 -16.68
CA THR A 71 10.71 -5.46 -15.76
C THR A 71 10.44 -4.01 -16.14
N ILE A 72 9.16 -3.66 -16.25
CA ILE A 72 8.71 -2.28 -16.39
C ILE A 72 8.03 -1.85 -15.09
N LEU A 73 8.46 -0.72 -14.52
CA LEU A 73 7.84 -0.07 -13.38
C LEU A 73 7.23 1.25 -13.85
N VAL A 74 6.01 1.56 -13.44
CA VAL A 74 5.30 2.78 -13.83
C VAL A 74 5.08 3.62 -12.58
N ALA A 75 5.65 4.82 -12.58
CA ALA A 75 5.48 5.81 -11.53
C ALA A 75 4.69 7.01 -12.06
N ALA A 76 3.59 7.32 -11.38
CA ALA A 76 2.76 8.48 -11.64
C ALA A 76 3.01 9.57 -10.60
N GLY A 77 2.30 10.69 -10.74
CA GLY A 77 2.35 11.81 -9.81
C GLY A 77 1.56 11.62 -8.53
N ILE A 78 1.46 12.72 -7.78
CA ILE A 78 0.68 12.81 -6.52
C ILE A 78 -0.82 12.98 -6.82
N GLY A 79 -1.14 13.54 -8.00
CA GLY A 79 -2.50 13.60 -8.55
C GLY A 79 -2.82 12.41 -9.48
N LEU A 80 -4.10 12.26 -9.83
CA LEU A 80 -4.53 11.24 -10.77
C LEU A 80 -3.81 11.42 -12.13
N PRO A 81 -3.17 10.37 -12.65
CA PRO A 81 -2.47 10.46 -13.92
C PRO A 81 -3.45 10.49 -15.09
N GLU A 82 -3.04 11.17 -16.16
CA GLU A 82 -3.61 11.00 -17.48
C GLU A 82 -2.72 10.07 -18.30
N THR A 83 -3.27 8.94 -18.74
CA THR A 83 -2.54 7.96 -19.54
C THR A 83 -2.70 8.29 -21.02
N THR A 84 -1.59 8.54 -21.71
CA THR A 84 -1.59 8.75 -23.15
C THR A 84 -1.88 7.44 -23.90
N PRO A 85 -2.49 7.49 -25.11
CA PRO A 85 -2.67 6.30 -25.92
C PRO A 85 -1.36 5.58 -26.27
N GLY A 86 -0.27 6.33 -26.44
CA GLY A 86 1.07 5.79 -26.71
C GLY A 86 1.60 4.99 -25.52
N LEU A 87 1.57 5.57 -24.31
CA LEU A 87 1.95 4.88 -23.08
C LEU A 87 1.07 3.64 -22.82
N ALA A 88 -0.25 3.75 -22.98
CA ALA A 88 -1.15 2.60 -22.85
C ALA A 88 -0.83 1.48 -23.86
N GLY A 89 -0.50 1.84 -25.11
CA GLY A 89 -0.04 0.91 -26.13
C GLY A 89 1.26 0.21 -25.77
N TYR A 90 2.25 0.99 -25.30
CA TYR A 90 3.53 0.48 -24.83
C TYR A 90 3.36 -0.52 -23.68
N LEU A 91 2.55 -0.19 -22.67
CA LEU A 91 2.33 -1.05 -21.50
C LEU A 91 1.64 -2.36 -21.87
N ARG A 92 0.69 -2.33 -22.82
CA ARG A 92 0.08 -3.55 -23.36
C ARG A 92 1.09 -4.46 -24.06
N ALA A 93 2.03 -3.89 -24.80
CA ALA A 93 3.11 -4.65 -25.42
C ALA A 93 4.10 -5.18 -24.37
N ALA A 94 4.50 -4.35 -23.39
CA ALA A 94 5.39 -4.72 -22.30
C ALA A 94 4.82 -5.86 -21.44
N ALA A 95 3.52 -5.85 -21.16
CA ALA A 95 2.86 -6.91 -20.39
C ALA A 95 2.92 -8.30 -21.08
N ARG A 96 3.14 -8.34 -22.40
CA ARG A 96 3.29 -9.59 -23.17
C ARG A 96 4.75 -9.98 -23.36
N ALA A 97 5.65 -8.99 -23.42
CA ALA A 97 7.06 -9.20 -23.79
C ALA A 97 8.01 -9.29 -22.59
N THR A 98 7.60 -8.79 -21.43
CA THR A 98 8.47 -8.71 -20.23
C THR A 98 8.05 -9.71 -19.16
N ARG A 99 8.95 -9.99 -18.21
CA ARG A 99 8.66 -10.91 -17.11
C ARG A 99 7.62 -10.35 -16.14
N ARG A 100 7.55 -9.02 -16.00
CA ARG A 100 6.58 -8.34 -15.15
C ARG A 100 6.47 -6.85 -15.44
N VAL A 101 5.26 -6.32 -15.23
CA VAL A 101 4.94 -4.90 -15.26
C VAL A 101 4.37 -4.50 -13.90
N ALA A 102 4.81 -3.39 -13.33
CA ALA A 102 4.33 -2.93 -12.03
C ALA A 102 3.85 -1.48 -12.04
N GLY A 103 2.71 -1.22 -11.39
CA GLY A 103 2.18 0.11 -11.15
C GLY A 103 2.47 0.56 -9.72
N LEU A 104 3.25 1.61 -9.55
CA LEU A 104 3.65 2.11 -8.23
C LEU A 104 2.68 3.19 -7.77
N CYS A 105 2.02 2.99 -6.63
CA CYS A 105 1.02 3.95 -6.12
C CYS A 105 -0.04 4.24 -7.21
N LEU A 106 -0.17 5.50 -7.66
CA LEU A 106 -1.08 5.89 -8.73
C LEU A 106 -0.69 5.36 -10.11
N GLY A 107 0.51 4.77 -10.27
CA GLY A 107 0.86 3.98 -11.45
C GLY A 107 -0.11 2.82 -11.72
N ALA A 108 -0.85 2.35 -10.70
CA ALA A 108 -1.94 1.39 -10.89
C ALA A 108 -3.08 1.95 -11.77
N PHE A 109 -3.38 3.25 -11.72
CA PHE A 109 -4.36 3.88 -12.62
C PHE A 109 -3.87 3.81 -14.08
N VAL A 110 -2.57 4.00 -14.30
CA VAL A 110 -1.97 3.91 -15.64
C VAL A 110 -2.05 2.49 -16.19
N LEU A 111 -1.81 1.49 -15.35
CA LEU A 111 -2.00 0.08 -15.75
C LEU A 111 -3.47 -0.24 -16.04
N ALA A 112 -4.40 0.30 -15.24
CA ALA A 112 -5.83 0.11 -15.45
C ALA A 112 -6.30 0.78 -16.76
N ASP A 113 -5.81 1.98 -17.08
CA ASP A 113 -6.07 2.66 -18.35
C ASP A 113 -5.57 1.87 -19.56
N ALA A 114 -4.48 1.13 -19.39
CA ALA A 114 -3.98 0.20 -20.40
C ALA A 114 -4.77 -1.12 -20.49
N GLY A 115 -5.82 -1.31 -19.67
CA GLY A 115 -6.62 -2.53 -19.59
C GLY A 115 -5.90 -3.72 -18.92
N LEU A 116 -4.80 -3.46 -18.22
CA LEU A 116 -3.95 -4.54 -17.66
C LEU A 116 -4.46 -5.09 -16.33
N LEU A 117 -5.42 -4.42 -15.70
CA LEU A 117 -5.96 -4.79 -14.37
C LEU A 117 -7.34 -5.44 -14.42
N ASP A 118 -7.94 -5.59 -15.60
CA ASP A 118 -9.26 -6.22 -15.76
C ASP A 118 -9.23 -7.68 -15.28
N GLY A 119 -10.10 -8.00 -14.32
CA GLY A 119 -10.20 -9.32 -13.69
C GLY A 119 -9.04 -9.67 -12.75
N ARG A 120 -8.01 -8.83 -12.64
CA ARG A 120 -6.82 -9.07 -11.80
C ARG A 120 -6.96 -8.45 -10.43
N ARG A 121 -6.26 -9.03 -9.46
CA ARG A 121 -6.07 -8.43 -8.13
C ARG A 121 -5.07 -7.30 -8.23
N ALA A 122 -5.43 -6.16 -7.69
CA ALA A 122 -4.59 -4.98 -7.67
C ALA A 122 -4.75 -4.23 -6.36
N THR A 123 -3.76 -3.41 -6.04
CA THR A 123 -3.84 -2.41 -4.99
C THR A 123 -3.42 -1.05 -5.55
N THR A 124 -3.81 0.02 -4.87
CA THR A 124 -3.39 1.39 -5.16
C THR A 124 -3.43 2.18 -3.85
N HIS A 125 -3.08 3.46 -3.87
CA HIS A 125 -3.18 4.30 -2.69
C HIS A 125 -4.61 4.36 -2.17
N TRP A 126 -4.81 3.99 -0.91
CA TRP A 126 -6.11 3.94 -0.23
C TRP A 126 -6.95 5.21 -0.44
N HIS A 127 -6.32 6.39 -0.45
CA HIS A 127 -7.00 7.68 -0.63
C HIS A 127 -7.77 7.74 -1.95
N PHE A 128 -7.26 7.06 -2.98
CA PHE A 128 -7.84 7.03 -4.32
C PHE A 128 -8.68 5.77 -4.57
N ALA A 129 -8.93 4.95 -3.55
CA ALA A 129 -9.61 3.66 -3.72
C ALA A 129 -11.05 3.78 -4.22
N ALA A 130 -11.80 4.79 -3.76
CA ALA A 130 -13.17 5.03 -4.21
C ALA A 130 -13.19 5.37 -5.72
N GLN A 131 -12.36 6.31 -6.13
CA GLN A 131 -12.22 6.72 -7.53
C GLN A 131 -11.71 5.58 -8.42
N PHE A 132 -10.78 4.75 -7.91
CA PHE A 132 -10.30 3.58 -8.65
C PHE A 132 -11.43 2.58 -8.90
N ARG A 133 -12.25 2.27 -7.88
CA ARG A 133 -13.38 1.33 -8.02
C ARG A 133 -14.45 1.84 -8.97
N GLU A 134 -14.70 3.15 -8.97
CA GLU A 134 -15.64 3.79 -9.88
C GLU A 134 -15.17 3.68 -11.34
N ARG A 135 -13.89 4.00 -11.60
CA ARG A 135 -13.33 4.03 -12.95
C ARG A 135 -13.04 2.63 -13.52
N TYR A 136 -12.65 1.67 -12.67
CA TYR A 136 -12.20 0.34 -13.10
C TYR A 136 -12.90 -0.79 -12.31
N PRO A 137 -14.23 -0.94 -12.46
CA PRO A 137 -15.00 -1.93 -11.71
C PRO A 137 -14.62 -3.38 -12.02
N ALA A 138 -13.95 -3.65 -13.15
CA ALA A 138 -13.46 -4.97 -13.51
C ALA A 138 -12.23 -5.41 -12.72
N ALA A 139 -11.47 -4.47 -12.13
CA ALA A 139 -10.30 -4.76 -11.32
C ALA A 139 -10.70 -5.17 -9.89
N ARG A 140 -10.06 -6.22 -9.37
CA ARG A 140 -10.31 -6.72 -8.00
C ARG A 140 -9.43 -5.96 -7.01
N LEU A 141 -9.85 -4.75 -6.65
CA LEU A 141 -9.08 -3.86 -5.77
C LEU A 141 -9.08 -4.32 -4.29
N ASP A 142 -7.89 -4.60 -3.77
CA ASP A 142 -7.62 -5.00 -2.39
C ASP A 142 -6.69 -3.97 -1.73
N ILE A 143 -7.29 -3.03 -0.99
CA ILE A 143 -6.60 -1.91 -0.34
C ILE A 143 -5.93 -2.29 0.98
N ASP A 144 -6.12 -3.53 1.45
CA ASP A 144 -5.52 -4.02 2.69
C ASP A 144 -4.11 -4.58 2.45
N LYS A 145 -3.56 -4.37 1.25
CA LYS A 145 -2.25 -4.87 0.82
C LYS A 145 -1.36 -3.69 0.44
N ILE A 146 -0.16 -3.64 1.00
CA ILE A 146 0.87 -2.66 0.60
C ILE A 146 1.38 -2.93 -0.81
N TYR A 147 1.40 -4.18 -1.26
CA TYR A 147 1.59 -4.54 -2.65
C TYR A 147 0.96 -5.89 -2.97
N ILE A 148 0.62 -6.07 -4.25
CA ILE A 148 0.06 -7.31 -4.79
C ILE A 148 0.90 -7.73 -5.99
N ALA A 149 1.24 -9.01 -6.04
CA ALA A 149 1.80 -9.68 -7.19
C ALA A 149 0.75 -10.65 -7.75
N ASP A 150 0.07 -10.27 -8.83
CA ASP A 150 -0.87 -11.12 -9.55
C ASP A 150 -0.25 -11.57 -10.88
N ASP A 151 0.40 -12.73 -10.82
CA ASP A 151 1.23 -13.29 -11.89
C ASP A 151 2.38 -12.34 -12.31
N ASN A 152 2.30 -11.79 -13.53
CA ASN A 152 3.27 -10.85 -14.08
C ASN A 152 2.85 -9.37 -13.88
N ILE A 153 1.68 -9.09 -13.30
CA ILE A 153 1.24 -7.72 -13.00
C ILE A 153 1.33 -7.45 -11.51
N TRP A 154 2.06 -6.40 -11.15
CA TRP A 154 2.32 -6.05 -9.76
C TRP A 154 1.81 -4.64 -9.48
N THR A 155 1.32 -4.37 -8.28
CA THR A 155 0.88 -3.03 -7.89
C THR A 155 1.26 -2.74 -6.44
N SER A 156 1.56 -1.48 -6.11
CA SER A 156 1.79 -1.05 -4.74
C SER A 156 0.88 0.08 -4.31
N ALA A 157 0.61 0.12 -3.01
CA ALA A 157 -0.21 1.10 -2.33
C ALA A 157 0.36 2.52 -2.36
N GLY A 158 1.67 2.65 -2.30
CA GLY A 158 2.32 3.92 -2.09
C GLY A 158 3.81 3.80 -2.37
N MET A 159 4.50 4.92 -2.34
CA MET A 159 5.90 4.96 -2.76
C MET A 159 6.86 4.31 -1.76
N SER A 160 6.54 4.30 -0.45
CA SER A 160 7.28 3.48 0.51
C SER A 160 7.04 1.98 0.26
N ALA A 161 5.80 1.59 -0.04
CA ALA A 161 5.45 0.20 -0.36
C ALA A 161 6.01 -0.26 -1.72
N ALA A 162 6.31 0.67 -2.63
CA ALA A 162 7.03 0.37 -3.86
C ALA A 162 8.44 -0.16 -3.57
N ILE A 163 9.11 0.35 -2.52
CA ILE A 163 10.41 -0.16 -2.07
C ILE A 163 10.27 -1.61 -1.56
N ASP A 164 9.26 -1.90 -0.73
CA ASP A 164 8.95 -3.28 -0.29
C ASP A 164 8.65 -4.21 -1.47
N LEU A 165 7.91 -3.72 -2.48
CA LEU A 165 7.61 -4.43 -3.73
C LEU A 165 8.90 -4.76 -4.48
N ALA A 166 9.83 -3.81 -4.63
CA ALA A 166 11.11 -4.02 -5.29
C ALA A 166 12.02 -4.99 -4.52
N VAL A 167 12.02 -4.95 -3.18
CA VAL A 167 12.69 -5.99 -2.37
C VAL A 167 12.04 -7.37 -2.59
N GLY A 168 10.71 -7.43 -2.71
CA GLY A 168 10.00 -8.66 -3.08
C GLY A 168 10.36 -9.18 -4.47
N MET A 169 10.66 -8.29 -5.42
CA MET A 169 11.16 -8.66 -6.75
C MET A 169 12.57 -9.27 -6.66
N VAL A 170 13.46 -8.70 -5.84
CA VAL A 170 14.80 -9.25 -5.59
C VAL A 170 14.71 -10.65 -4.96
N GLU A 171 13.81 -10.85 -3.98
CA GLU A 171 13.58 -12.17 -3.39
C GLU A 171 13.14 -13.18 -4.44
N ARG A 172 12.18 -12.81 -5.31
CA ARG A 172 11.67 -13.72 -6.34
C ARG A 172 12.72 -14.08 -7.38
N ASP A 173 13.68 -13.19 -7.64
CA ASP A 173 14.72 -13.42 -8.66
C ASP A 173 15.97 -14.13 -8.13
N HIS A 174 16.33 -13.91 -6.87
CA HIS A 174 17.63 -14.28 -6.31
C HIS A 174 17.56 -14.91 -4.91
N GLY A 175 16.36 -15.11 -4.37
CA GLY A 175 16.14 -15.76 -3.09
C GLY A 175 16.18 -14.81 -1.89
N ARG A 176 15.83 -15.38 -0.73
CA ARG A 176 15.61 -14.65 0.52
C ARG A 176 16.84 -13.98 1.07
N ASP A 177 18.01 -14.61 0.96
CA ASP A 177 19.23 -14.13 1.60
C ASP A 177 19.69 -12.80 1.00
N LEU A 178 19.67 -12.68 -0.34
CA LEU A 178 20.01 -11.42 -1.00
C LEU A 178 18.98 -10.34 -0.67
N ALA A 179 17.68 -10.67 -0.73
CA ALA A 179 16.61 -9.73 -0.39
C ALA A 179 16.71 -9.23 1.06
N HIS A 180 17.07 -10.11 2.00
CA HIS A 180 17.28 -9.75 3.41
C HIS A 180 18.45 -8.78 3.57
N ARG A 181 19.59 -9.05 2.92
CA ARG A 181 20.74 -8.12 2.93
C ARG A 181 20.40 -6.77 2.32
N VAL A 182 19.62 -6.76 1.23
CA VAL A 182 19.11 -5.53 0.62
C VAL A 182 18.23 -4.74 1.59
N ALA A 183 17.24 -5.38 2.22
CA ALA A 183 16.35 -4.74 3.18
C ALA A 183 17.10 -4.19 4.40
N HIS A 184 18.05 -4.96 4.94
CA HIS A 184 18.93 -4.53 6.03
C HIS A 184 19.78 -3.33 5.60
N GLY A 185 20.31 -3.35 4.37
CA GLY A 185 21.05 -2.23 3.78
C GLY A 185 20.23 -0.95 3.61
N LEU A 186 18.90 -1.06 3.52
CA LEU A 186 17.96 0.06 3.48
C LEU A 186 17.44 0.47 4.86
N VAL A 187 17.95 -0.14 5.94
CA VAL A 187 17.52 0.12 7.33
C VAL A 187 16.01 -0.12 7.51
N MET A 188 15.48 -1.13 6.82
CA MET A 188 14.08 -1.53 6.97
C MET A 188 13.94 -2.38 8.23
N GLU A 189 13.59 -1.76 9.36
CA GLU A 189 13.45 -2.41 10.68
C GLU A 189 12.57 -3.67 10.63
N ARG A 190 11.48 -3.61 9.87
CA ARG A 190 10.64 -4.76 9.53
C ARG A 190 10.26 -4.68 8.06
N ARG A 191 10.71 -5.65 7.27
CA ARG A 191 10.25 -5.82 5.89
C ARG A 191 8.74 -6.02 5.90
N ARG A 192 8.02 -5.17 5.19
CA ARG A 192 6.58 -5.31 5.08
C ARG A 192 6.27 -6.35 4.01
N ALA A 193 5.64 -7.45 4.39
CA ALA A 193 5.17 -8.44 3.42
C ALA A 193 3.99 -7.85 2.64
N GLY A 194 3.78 -8.25 1.37
CA GLY A 194 2.66 -7.75 0.54
C GLY A 194 1.29 -7.91 1.20
N GLY A 195 1.17 -8.89 2.12
CA GLY A 195 -0.01 -9.14 2.95
C GLY A 195 -0.38 -8.04 3.96
N GLN A 196 0.53 -7.12 4.28
CA GLN A 196 0.34 -6.10 5.31
C GLN A 196 -0.54 -4.95 4.83
N ALA A 197 -1.31 -4.36 5.76
CA ALA A 197 -2.18 -3.23 5.49
C ALA A 197 -1.40 -1.96 5.14
N GLN A 198 -1.94 -1.15 4.22
CA GLN A 198 -1.35 0.12 3.81
C GLN A 198 -1.20 1.09 4.96
N HIS A 199 -2.20 1.08 5.84
CA HIS A 199 -2.31 1.90 7.01
C HIS A 199 -2.44 1.02 8.25
N SER A 200 -1.80 1.43 9.34
CA SER A 200 -2.30 1.07 10.67
C SER A 200 -3.56 1.90 10.88
N ALA A 201 -4.71 1.27 11.06
CA ALA A 201 -5.98 1.99 11.21
C ALA A 201 -6.11 2.77 12.54
N LEU A 202 -5.01 2.94 13.28
CA LEU A 202 -4.79 4.05 14.20
C LEU A 202 -4.79 5.44 13.52
N LEU A 203 -5.05 5.57 12.20
CA LEU A 203 -5.19 6.87 11.53
C LEU A 203 -6.56 7.07 10.85
N GLU A 204 -7.45 6.11 10.99
CA GLU A 204 -8.54 5.87 10.03
C GLU A 204 -9.83 6.69 10.15
N VAL A 205 -9.77 8.00 10.36
CA VAL A 205 -10.94 8.83 10.04
C VAL A 205 -10.44 10.21 9.60
N ASP A 206 -10.55 10.47 8.30
CA ASP A 206 -10.34 11.78 7.66
C ASP A 206 -11.45 12.73 8.10
N ALA A 207 -11.33 13.24 9.32
CA ALA A 207 -12.23 14.25 9.77
C ALA A 207 -11.78 15.62 9.26
N ARG A 208 -12.73 16.39 8.73
CA ARG A 208 -12.47 17.68 8.09
C ARG A 208 -12.16 18.78 9.10
N THR A 209 -12.55 18.57 10.37
CA THR A 209 -12.32 19.51 11.46
C THR A 209 -11.42 18.94 12.56
N ASP A 210 -10.62 19.81 13.16
CA ASP A 210 -9.76 19.49 14.32
C ASP A 210 -10.54 18.84 15.48
N ARG A 211 -11.84 19.15 15.60
CA ARG A 211 -12.71 18.63 16.67
C ARG A 211 -12.98 17.15 16.53
N ILE A 212 -13.25 16.66 15.32
CA ILE A 212 -13.49 15.23 15.12
C ILE A 212 -12.14 14.48 15.09
N GLN A 213 -11.08 15.09 14.55
CA GLN A 213 -9.72 14.56 14.62
C GLN A 213 -9.26 14.32 16.07
N SER A 214 -9.52 15.28 16.98
CA SER A 214 -9.16 15.15 18.40
C SER A 214 -9.91 14.01 19.09
N VAL A 215 -11.18 13.77 18.74
CA VAL A 215 -11.98 12.64 19.24
C VAL A 215 -11.38 11.30 18.80
N LEU A 216 -10.95 11.19 17.55
CA LEU A 216 -10.37 9.97 17.01
C LEU A 216 -9.00 9.68 17.63
N ALA A 217 -8.18 10.71 17.77
CA ALA A 217 -6.91 10.61 18.49
C ALA A 217 -7.13 10.21 19.96
N HIS A 218 -8.15 10.76 20.62
CA HIS A 218 -8.53 10.37 21.97
C HIS A 218 -8.97 8.90 22.03
N ALA A 219 -9.85 8.47 21.13
CA ALA A 219 -10.35 7.10 21.07
C ALA A 219 -9.20 6.09 20.95
N ARG A 220 -8.25 6.34 20.06
CA ARG A 220 -7.09 5.46 19.83
C ARG A 220 -6.18 5.31 21.05
N ARG A 221 -5.99 6.38 21.82
CA ARG A 221 -5.22 6.34 23.07
C ARG A 221 -5.97 5.66 24.22
N ASN A 222 -7.29 5.45 24.10
CA ASN A 222 -8.15 5.02 25.20
C ASN A 222 -9.01 3.78 24.85
N LEU A 223 -8.61 2.96 23.87
CA LEU A 223 -9.46 1.88 23.35
C LEU A 223 -9.94 0.87 24.41
N ARG A 224 -9.12 0.61 25.44
CA ARG A 224 -9.45 -0.30 26.56
C ARG A 224 -10.62 0.19 27.41
N ARG A 225 -10.86 1.51 27.43
CA ARG A 225 -11.94 2.10 28.22
C ARG A 225 -13.25 2.05 27.43
N PRO A 226 -14.41 2.04 28.10
CA PRO A 226 -15.67 2.39 27.45
C PRO A 226 -15.53 3.77 26.79
N LEU A 227 -15.90 3.86 25.52
CA LEU A 227 -15.92 5.10 24.74
C LEU A 227 -17.37 5.34 24.33
N THR A 228 -18.14 5.93 25.24
CA THR A 228 -19.55 6.23 24.99
C THR A 228 -19.69 7.43 24.08
N THR A 229 -20.88 7.64 23.52
CA THR A 229 -21.16 8.82 22.69
C THR A 229 -20.99 10.10 23.49
N GLU A 230 -21.35 10.07 24.78
CA GLU A 230 -21.22 11.16 25.74
C GLU A 230 -19.75 11.51 25.98
N ASP A 231 -18.88 10.51 26.20
CA ASP A 231 -17.44 10.71 26.41
C ASP A 231 -16.80 11.37 25.18
N LEU A 232 -17.13 10.86 23.99
CA LEU A 232 -16.57 11.38 22.73
C LEU A 232 -17.11 12.77 22.40
N ALA A 233 -18.39 13.05 22.71
CA ALA A 233 -18.99 14.37 22.53
C ALA A 233 -18.34 15.41 23.46
N ALA A 234 -17.99 15.03 24.69
CA ALA A 234 -17.27 15.88 25.62
C ALA A 234 -15.88 16.27 25.09
N VAL A 235 -15.14 15.34 24.46
CA VAL A 235 -13.85 15.63 23.82
C VAL A 235 -13.99 16.64 22.68
N ALA A 236 -15.10 16.61 21.94
CA ALA A 236 -15.40 17.58 20.89
C ALA A 236 -15.98 18.91 21.41
N CYS A 237 -16.23 19.04 22.72
CA CYS A 237 -16.98 20.13 23.34
C CYS A 237 -18.38 20.33 22.70
N LEU A 238 -19.09 19.24 22.43
CA LEU A 238 -20.41 19.23 21.81
C LEU A 238 -21.43 18.46 22.66
N SER A 239 -22.72 18.75 22.47
CA SER A 239 -23.77 17.85 22.97
C SER A 239 -23.75 16.51 22.20
N PRO A 240 -24.19 15.38 22.80
CA PRO A 240 -24.19 14.06 22.13
C PRO A 240 -24.92 14.05 20.78
N ARG A 241 -26.02 14.81 20.68
CA ARG A 241 -26.81 14.94 19.46
C ARG A 241 -26.07 15.70 18.36
N GLN A 242 -25.44 16.83 18.70
CA GLN A 242 -24.64 17.61 17.76
C GLN A 242 -23.42 16.83 17.29
N PHE A 243 -22.73 16.18 18.23
CA PHE A 243 -21.57 15.34 17.94
C PHE A 243 -21.93 14.22 16.96
N THR A 244 -22.96 13.43 17.23
CA THR A 244 -23.35 12.32 16.35
C THR A 244 -23.66 12.79 14.93
N ARG A 245 -24.35 13.93 14.80
CA ARG A 245 -24.68 14.52 13.50
C ARG A 245 -23.43 15.02 12.77
N LEU A 246 -22.55 15.75 13.46
CA LEU A 246 -21.32 16.28 12.88
C LEU A 246 -20.36 15.16 12.49
N PHE A 247 -20.15 14.20 13.39
CA PHE A 247 -19.30 13.04 13.15
C PHE A 247 -19.77 12.27 11.92
N ARG A 248 -21.07 11.98 11.79
CA ARG A 248 -21.58 11.27 10.60
C ARG A 248 -21.48 12.10 9.33
N ALA A 249 -21.68 13.41 9.41
CA ALA A 249 -21.54 14.30 8.27
C ALA A 249 -20.09 14.38 7.75
N GLU A 250 -19.10 14.36 8.66
CA GLU A 250 -17.69 14.43 8.29
C GLU A 250 -17.10 13.08 7.90
N THR A 251 -17.50 12.01 8.58
CA THR A 251 -16.83 10.69 8.49
C THR A 251 -17.62 9.67 7.68
N GLY A 252 -18.88 9.97 7.34
CA GLY A 252 -19.80 9.06 6.65
C GLY A 252 -20.37 7.94 7.53
N VAL A 253 -19.83 7.71 8.73
CA VAL A 253 -20.20 6.60 9.62
C VAL A 253 -20.62 7.09 11.01
N SER A 254 -21.27 6.23 11.79
CA SER A 254 -21.61 6.56 13.18
C SER A 254 -20.37 6.47 14.09
N PRO A 255 -20.33 7.23 15.21
CA PRO A 255 -19.25 7.13 16.18
C PRO A 255 -19.00 5.70 16.65
N ALA A 256 -20.06 4.96 17.01
CA ALA A 256 -19.94 3.57 17.45
C ALA A 256 -19.31 2.65 16.39
N LYS A 257 -19.63 2.87 15.11
CA LYS A 257 -19.05 2.09 14.01
C LYS A 257 -17.57 2.42 13.83
N ALA A 258 -17.20 3.71 13.89
CA ALA A 258 -15.80 4.12 13.82
C ALA A 258 -14.97 3.54 14.98
N ILE A 259 -15.48 3.58 16.21
CA ILE A 259 -14.80 2.96 17.37
C ILE A 259 -14.66 1.45 17.18
N GLU A 260 -15.70 0.76 16.70
CA GLU A 260 -15.61 -0.67 16.39
C GLU A 260 -14.49 -0.96 15.38
N THR A 261 -14.40 -0.20 14.29
CA THR A 261 -13.33 -0.36 13.29
C THR A 261 -11.96 -0.12 13.90
N ILE A 262 -11.75 0.98 14.63
CA ILE A 262 -10.47 1.28 15.29
C ILE A 262 -10.04 0.13 16.22
N ARG A 263 -10.99 -0.47 16.96
CA ARG A 263 -10.70 -1.62 17.84
C ARG A 263 -10.34 -2.88 17.05
N VAL A 264 -11.06 -3.19 15.97
CA VAL A 264 -10.74 -4.35 15.11
C VAL A 264 -9.32 -4.24 14.58
N GLU A 265 -8.92 -3.03 14.20
CA GLU A 265 -7.63 -2.76 13.58
C GLU A 265 -6.48 -2.81 14.58
N ALA A 266 -6.68 -2.25 15.78
CA ALA A 266 -5.74 -2.43 16.88
C ALA A 266 -5.55 -3.92 17.23
N ALA A 267 -6.64 -4.69 17.26
CA ALA A 267 -6.57 -6.14 17.46
C ALA A 267 -5.86 -6.85 16.31
N LYS A 268 -6.08 -6.43 15.06
CA LYS A 268 -5.43 -7.00 13.87
C LYS A 268 -3.92 -6.83 13.95
N LEU A 269 -3.45 -5.63 14.27
CA LEU A 269 -2.03 -5.36 14.49
C LEU A 269 -1.45 -6.28 15.57
N MET A 270 -2.10 -6.42 16.72
CA MET A 270 -1.65 -7.35 17.77
C MET A 270 -1.67 -8.82 17.32
N LEU A 271 -2.62 -9.23 16.48
CA LEU A 271 -2.68 -10.58 15.92
C LEU A 271 -1.53 -10.86 14.96
N GLU A 272 -1.08 -9.84 14.24
CA GLU A 272 0.02 -9.89 13.26
C GLU A 272 1.39 -9.74 13.91
N GLU A 273 1.50 -9.03 15.04
CA GLU A 273 2.77 -8.62 15.64
C GLU A 273 3.12 -9.33 16.96
N SER A 274 2.15 -10.00 17.60
CA SER A 274 2.36 -10.64 18.90
C SER A 274 1.87 -12.09 18.94
N ARG A 275 2.38 -12.85 19.91
CA ARG A 275 1.90 -14.20 20.24
C ARG A 275 0.84 -14.20 21.35
N LEU A 276 0.31 -13.04 21.72
CA LEU A 276 -0.66 -12.92 22.81
C LEU A 276 -1.88 -13.84 22.56
N PRO A 277 -2.42 -14.47 23.62
CA PRO A 277 -3.70 -15.17 23.53
C PRO A 277 -4.80 -14.29 22.94
N ILE A 278 -5.72 -14.88 22.17
CA ILE A 278 -6.80 -14.14 21.50
C ILE A 278 -7.67 -13.40 22.53
N GLU A 279 -7.83 -13.95 23.74
CA GLU A 279 -8.58 -13.33 24.83
C GLU A 279 -7.91 -12.04 25.32
N GLU A 280 -6.59 -12.06 25.50
CA GLU A 280 -5.80 -10.88 25.89
C GLU A 280 -5.86 -9.80 24.81
N ILE A 281 -5.73 -10.17 23.53
CA ILE A 281 -5.88 -9.22 22.42
C ILE A 281 -7.27 -8.59 22.40
N ALA A 282 -8.33 -9.37 22.69
CA ALA A 282 -9.68 -8.83 22.75
C ALA A 282 -9.78 -7.74 23.83
N GLN A 283 -9.25 -8.00 25.03
CA GLN A 283 -9.23 -7.01 26.12
C GLN A 283 -8.38 -5.79 25.77
N GLU A 284 -7.21 -6.01 25.20
CA GLU A 284 -6.25 -4.95 24.91
C GLU A 284 -6.69 -4.01 23.79
N ALA A 285 -7.43 -4.55 22.83
CA ALA A 285 -8.12 -3.79 21.81
C ALA A 285 -9.47 -3.21 22.29
N GLY A 286 -9.89 -3.45 23.54
CA GLY A 286 -11.09 -2.86 24.13
C GLY A 286 -12.41 -3.57 23.79
N PHE A 287 -12.37 -4.82 23.37
CA PHE A 287 -13.55 -5.67 23.27
C PHE A 287 -13.89 -6.30 24.62
N ALA A 288 -15.19 -6.35 24.93
CA ALA A 288 -15.65 -6.98 26.17
C ALA A 288 -15.33 -8.48 26.26
N ASN A 289 -15.24 -9.17 25.12
CA ASN A 289 -14.85 -10.57 25.03
C ASN A 289 -14.46 -10.95 23.61
N ARG A 290 -13.85 -12.13 23.47
CA ARG A 290 -13.45 -12.71 22.19
C ARG A 290 -14.59 -12.85 21.17
N GLU A 291 -15.81 -13.13 21.59
CA GLU A 291 -16.93 -13.31 20.66
C GLU A 291 -17.42 -11.99 20.06
N ARG A 292 -17.41 -10.89 20.83
CA ARG A 292 -17.64 -9.55 20.29
C ARG A 292 -16.56 -9.15 19.29
N MET A 293 -15.29 -9.41 19.62
CA MET A 293 -14.18 -9.19 18.69
C MET A 293 -14.38 -10.00 17.40
N ARG A 294 -14.66 -11.30 17.50
CA ARG A 294 -14.91 -12.17 16.34
C ARG A 294 -16.00 -11.62 15.41
N ARG A 295 -17.14 -11.19 15.97
CA ARG A 295 -18.24 -10.62 15.17
C ARG A 295 -17.85 -9.30 14.52
N ALA A 296 -17.08 -8.46 15.20
CA ALA A 296 -16.58 -7.21 14.62
C ALA A 296 -15.62 -7.47 13.45
N PHE A 297 -14.71 -8.44 13.60
CA PHE A 297 -13.82 -8.89 12.52
C PHE A 297 -14.56 -9.42 11.29
N LEU A 298 -15.61 -10.23 11.50
CA LEU A 298 -16.46 -10.69 10.38
C LEU A 298 -17.16 -9.52 9.66
N ARG A 299 -17.59 -8.49 10.40
CA ARG A 299 -18.22 -7.30 9.80
C ARG A 299 -17.24 -6.41 9.04
N VAL A 300 -16.01 -6.27 9.53
CA VAL A 300 -15.01 -5.34 8.98
C VAL A 300 -14.17 -5.99 7.88
N HIS A 301 -13.69 -7.21 8.10
CA HIS A 301 -12.76 -7.90 7.18
C HIS A 301 -13.36 -9.13 6.49
N GLY A 302 -14.59 -9.55 6.81
CA GLY A 302 -15.16 -10.79 6.28
C GLY A 302 -14.45 -12.07 6.76
N ALA A 303 -13.50 -11.96 7.69
CA ALA A 303 -12.68 -13.08 8.18
C ALA A 303 -12.60 -13.08 9.71
N VAL A 304 -12.39 -14.26 10.30
CA VAL A 304 -12.23 -14.39 11.76
C VAL A 304 -10.78 -14.11 12.20
N PRO A 305 -10.54 -13.65 13.44
CA PRO A 305 -9.20 -13.33 13.97
C PRO A 305 -8.14 -14.43 13.75
N ARG A 306 -8.53 -15.70 13.90
CA ARG A 306 -7.63 -16.86 13.70
C ARG A 306 -7.13 -16.98 12.27
N THR A 307 -7.95 -16.65 11.28
CA THR A 307 -7.58 -16.71 9.86
C THR A 307 -6.54 -15.63 9.55
N ILE A 308 -6.75 -14.42 10.07
CA ILE A 308 -5.82 -13.30 9.91
C ILE A 308 -4.46 -13.61 10.54
N ARG A 309 -4.44 -14.12 11.78
CA ARG A 309 -3.19 -14.55 12.44
C ARG A 309 -2.43 -15.62 11.64
N ARG A 310 -3.13 -16.59 11.06
CA ARG A 310 -2.50 -17.62 10.23
C ARG A 310 -1.90 -17.04 8.95
N ALA A 311 -2.57 -16.07 8.34
CA ALA A 311 -2.11 -15.40 7.11
C ALA A 311 -0.88 -14.51 7.34
N ALA A 312 -0.67 -14.00 8.56
CA ALA A 312 0.47 -13.17 8.92
C ALA A 312 1.82 -13.94 8.94
N GLY A 313 1.79 -15.27 8.97
CA GLY A 313 3.00 -16.11 9.06
C GLY A 313 3.60 -16.16 10.47
N PRO A 314 4.61 -17.01 10.72
CA PRO A 314 5.26 -17.11 12.02
C PRO A 314 6.07 -15.84 12.32
N LEU A 315 5.82 -15.23 13.48
CA LEU A 315 6.68 -14.18 14.05
C LEU A 315 8.10 -14.71 14.19
N ALA A 316 9.07 -14.03 13.57
CA ALA A 316 10.49 -14.31 13.81
C ALA A 316 10.76 -14.26 15.32
N VAL A 317 11.33 -15.35 15.83
CA VAL A 317 11.62 -15.55 17.24
C VAL A 317 12.66 -14.51 17.66
N ALA A 318 12.38 -13.81 18.77
CA ALA A 318 13.37 -13.00 19.49
C ALA A 318 14.48 -13.90 20.05
#